data_AF-A0A932V7M6-F1
#
_entry.id   AF-A0A932V7M6-F1
#
_cell.length_a   1.000
_cell.length_b   1.000
_cell.length_c   1.000
_cell.angle_alpha   90.00
_cell.angle_beta   90.00
_cell.angle_gamma   90.00
#
_symmetry.space_group_name_H-M   'P 1'
#
loop_
_entity.id
_entity.type
_entity.pdbx_description
1 polymer ?
#
loop_
_entity_poly.entity_id
_entity_poly.type
_entity_poly.pdbx_seq_one_letter_code
_entity_poly.pdbx_strand_id
1 'polypeptide(L)'
;MFSKSFEQMHGWVDARLSAYMDNQLALDERARVDAHLRECARCKKSLASLQWTIALAKQAPAPVTNKSFTLSPQENRIDRI
;
A
#
# COMPACT_ATOMS: atom_id res chain seq x y z
N MET A 1 -22.71 20.01 -12.60
CA MET A 1 -21.32 20.22 -13.03
C MET A 1 -20.42 20.09 -11.79
N PHE A 2 -20.13 18.86 -11.32
CA PHE A 2 -19.30 18.61 -10.12
C PHE A 2 -18.35 17.39 -10.29
N SER A 3 -18.25 16.83 -11.50
CA SER A 3 -17.66 15.51 -11.79
C SER A 3 -16.14 15.50 -12.02
N LYS A 4 -15.38 16.41 -11.42
CA LYS A 4 -13.90 16.40 -11.53
C LYS A 4 -13.22 16.28 -10.18
N SER A 5 -13.76 16.94 -9.16
CA SER A 5 -13.22 16.87 -7.79
C SER A 5 -13.38 15.47 -7.18
N PHE A 6 -14.46 14.74 -7.52
CA PHE A 6 -14.70 13.39 -7.03
C PHE A 6 -13.77 12.35 -7.67
N GLU A 7 -13.57 12.39 -8.99
CA GLU A 7 -12.61 11.55 -9.70
C GLU A 7 -11.17 11.72 -9.18
N GLN A 8 -10.77 12.96 -8.90
CA GLN A 8 -9.46 13.25 -8.32
C GLN A 8 -9.31 12.64 -6.91
N MET A 9 -10.35 12.73 -6.08
CA MET A 9 -10.35 12.12 -4.74
C MET A 9 -10.25 10.60 -4.81
N HIS A 10 -10.99 9.95 -5.72
CA HIS A 10 -10.91 8.50 -5.93
C HIS A 10 -9.49 8.05 -6.26
N GLY A 11 -8.81 8.73 -7.19
CA GLY A 11 -7.44 8.40 -7.58
C GLY A 11 -6.45 8.60 -6.43
N TRP A 12 -6.63 9.66 -5.63
CA TRP A 12 -5.77 9.93 -4.48
C TRP A 12 -5.92 8.87 -3.38
N VAL A 13 -7.15 8.42 -3.11
CA VAL A 13 -7.42 7.35 -2.13
C VAL A 13 -6.91 6.01 -2.62
N ASP A 14 -7.16 5.65 -3.88
CA ASP A 14 -6.73 4.37 -4.46
C ASP A 14 -5.20 4.19 -4.38
N ALA A 15 -4.45 5.24 -4.69
CA ALA A 15 -2.99 5.27 -4.56
C ALA A 15 -2.47 5.11 -3.11
N ARG A 16 -3.32 5.31 -2.10
CA ARG A 16 -2.97 5.25 -0.66
C ARG A 16 -3.49 4.00 0.04
N LEU A 17 -4.29 3.16 -0.62
CA LEU A 17 -4.90 1.99 0.03
C LEU A 17 -3.85 1.01 0.56
N SER A 18 -2.74 0.79 -0.15
CA SER A 18 -1.66 -0.07 0.32
C SER A 18 -1.04 0.47 1.62
N ALA A 19 -0.58 1.73 1.61
CA ALA A 19 -0.03 2.37 2.80
C ALA A 19 -1.05 2.48 3.96
N TYR A 20 -2.34 2.62 3.65
CA TYR A 20 -3.42 2.57 4.63
C TYR A 20 -3.51 1.19 5.29
N MET A 21 -3.43 0.10 4.51
CA MET A 21 -3.46 -1.27 5.02
C MET A 21 -2.22 -1.60 5.86
N ASP A 22 -1.06 -1.12 5.45
CA ASP A 22 0.20 -1.29 6.19
C ASP A 22 0.33 -0.33 7.37
N ASN A 23 -0.69 0.51 7.63
CA ASN A 23 -0.72 1.47 8.74
C ASN A 23 0.43 2.50 8.67
N GLN A 24 0.86 2.85 7.45
CA GLN A 24 1.99 3.74 7.14
C GLN A 24 1.58 5.17 6.74
N LEU A 25 0.29 5.48 6.74
CA LEU A 25 -0.19 6.84 6.50
C LEU A 25 -0.06 7.72 7.74
N ALA A 26 0.24 9.00 7.52
CA ALA A 26 0.09 10.02 8.56
C ALA A 26 -1.37 10.10 9.05
N LEU A 27 -1.57 10.54 10.29
CA LEU A 27 -2.91 10.55 10.91
C LEU A 27 -3.94 11.38 10.12
N ASP A 28 -3.54 12.54 9.59
CA ASP A 28 -4.41 13.39 8.75
C ASP A 28 -4.79 12.69 7.44
N GLU A 29 -3.83 12.08 6.75
CA GLU A 29 -4.11 11.34 5.51
C GLU A 29 -5.00 10.13 5.76
N ARG A 30 -4.76 9.40 6.85
CA ARG A 30 -5.59 8.28 7.25
C ARG A 30 -7.02 8.71 7.50
N ALA A 31 -7.24 9.80 8.25
CA ALA A 31 -8.59 10.31 8.52
C ALA A 31 -9.35 10.67 7.23
N ARG A 32 -8.66 11.25 6.24
CA ARG A 32 -9.23 11.56 4.92
C ARG A 32 -9.61 10.30 4.14
N VAL A 33 -8.73 9.30 4.13
CA VAL A 33 -9.01 8.00 3.52
C VAL A 33 -10.20 7.33 4.21
N ASP A 34 -10.25 7.33 5.54
CA ASP A 34 -11.36 6.80 6.34
C ASP A 34 -12.69 7.46 6.00
N ALA A 35 -12.71 8.80 5.95
CA ALA A 35 -13.90 9.58 5.61
C ALA A 35 -14.41 9.21 4.21
N HIS A 36 -13.51 9.21 3.22
CA HIS A 36 -13.88 8.86 1.85
C HIS A 36 -14.33 7.40 1.73
N LEU A 37 -13.65 6.48 2.43
CA LEU A 37 -14.04 5.09 2.45
C LEU A 37 -15.44 4.91 3.01
N ARG A 38 -15.94 5.72 3.95
CA ARG A 38 -17.32 5.59 4.46
C ARG A 38 -18.36 5.87 3.37
N GLU A 39 -18.08 6.83 2.50
CA GLU A 39 -19.01 7.36 1.49
C GLU A 39 -18.89 6.66 0.13
N CYS A 40 -17.72 6.11 -0.20
CA CYS A 40 -17.45 5.55 -1.53
C CYS A 40 -17.41 4.01 -1.57
N ALA A 41 -18.45 3.40 -2.14
CA ALA A 41 -18.51 1.95 -2.35
C ALA A 41 -17.42 1.42 -3.30
N ARG A 42 -16.98 2.21 -4.30
CA ARG A 42 -15.92 1.83 -5.23
C ARG A 42 -14.59 1.66 -4.49
N CYS A 43 -14.18 2.64 -3.69
CA CYS A 43 -12.94 2.56 -2.92
C CYS A 43 -12.99 1.46 -1.84
N LYS A 44 -14.16 1.22 -1.20
CA LYS A 44 -14.35 0.05 -0.33
C LYS A 44 -14.08 -1.26 -1.08
N LYS A 45 -14.57 -1.39 -2.32
CA LYS A 45 -14.35 -2.58 -3.15
C LYS A 45 -12.88 -2.75 -3.53
N SER A 46 -12.19 -1.68 -3.93
CA SER A 46 -10.73 -1.72 -4.17
C SER A 46 -9.99 -2.23 -2.94
N LEU A 47 -10.29 -1.68 -1.76
CA LEU A 47 -9.67 -2.06 -0.49
C LEU A 47 -9.94 -3.54 -0.15
N ALA A 48 -11.18 -4.02 -0.32
CA ALA A 48 -11.53 -5.42 -0.09
C ALA A 48 -10.78 -6.37 -1.06
N SER A 49 -10.61 -5.96 -2.32
CA SER A 49 -9.83 -6.72 -3.30
C SER A 49 -8.37 -6.88 -2.87
N LEU A 50 -7.73 -5.81 -2.39
CA LEU A 50 -6.36 -5.87 -1.88
C LEU A 50 -6.24 -6.79 -0.66
N GLN A 51 -7.19 -6.69 0.29
CA GLN A 51 -7.24 -7.58 1.46
C GLN A 51 -7.37 -9.04 1.05
N TRP A 52 -8.20 -9.35 0.06
CA TRP A 52 -8.34 -10.70 -0.47
C TRP A 52 -7.03 -11.22 -1.06
N THR A 53 -6.35 -10.42 -1.87
CA THR A 53 -5.06 -10.80 -2.46
C THR A 53 -4.03 -11.14 -1.38
N ILE A 54 -3.96 -10.33 -0.30
CA ILE A 54 -3.08 -10.61 0.84
C ILE A 54 -3.50 -11.90 1.55
N ALA A 55 -4.79 -12.12 1.76
CA ALA A 55 -5.29 -13.34 2.39
C ALA A 55 -4.91 -14.59 1.60
N LEU A 56 -4.95 -14.54 0.27
CA LEU A 56 -4.47 -15.62 -0.60
C LEU A 56 -2.96 -15.80 -0.49
N ALA A 57 -2.18 -14.71 -0.56
CA ALA A 57 -0.72 -14.78 -0.47
C ALA A 57 -0.25 -15.39 0.86
N LYS A 58 -0.96 -15.12 1.96
CA LYS A 58 -0.66 -15.68 3.29
C LYS A 58 -0.94 -17.19 3.40
N GLN A 59 -1.73 -17.77 2.50
CA GLN A 59 -1.99 -19.21 2.46
C GLN A 59 -0.90 -20.00 1.73
N ALA A 60 0.02 -19.30 1.06
CA ALA A 60 1.13 -19.96 0.39
C ALA A 60 2.05 -20.66 1.41
N PRO A 61 2.60 -21.85 1.06
CA PRO A 61 3.61 -22.49 1.89
C PRO A 61 4.79 -21.55 2.15
N ALA A 62 5.35 -21.61 3.36
CA ALA A 62 6.55 -20.83 3.67
C ALA A 62 7.64 -21.15 2.63
N PRO A 63 8.26 -20.12 2.01
CA PRO A 63 9.31 -20.37 1.04
C PRO A 63 10.46 -21.09 1.73
N VAL A 64 10.96 -22.15 1.10
CA VAL A 64 12.21 -22.79 1.54
C VAL A 64 13.34 -21.78 1.37
N THR A 65 13.72 -21.11 2.46
CA THR A 65 14.80 -20.13 2.43
C THR A 65 16.11 -20.86 2.21
N ASN A 66 16.73 -20.68 1.04
CA ASN A 66 18.09 -21.16 0.84
C ASN A 66 19.05 -20.28 1.66
N LYS A 67 19.82 -20.92 2.55
CA LYS A 67 20.75 -20.28 3.49
C LYS A 67 21.93 -19.62 2.79
N SER A 68 22.12 -19.87 1.50
CA SER A 68 23.15 -19.24 0.66
C SER A 68 22.86 -17.80 0.27
N PHE A 69 21.86 -17.14 0.88
CA PHE A 69 21.66 -15.70 0.74
C PHE A 69 22.72 -14.94 1.54
N THR A 70 23.97 -14.97 1.07
CA THR A 70 25.05 -14.13 1.56
C THR A 70 24.93 -12.76 0.90
N LEU A 71 24.39 -11.79 1.63
CA LEU A 71 24.54 -10.38 1.28
C LEU A 71 26.02 -10.03 1.48
N SER A 72 26.79 -9.97 0.39
CA SER A 72 28.10 -9.33 0.44
C SER A 72 27.89 -7.87 0.85
N PRO A 73 28.60 -7.36 1.87
CA PRO A 73 28.52 -5.94 2.22
C PRO A 73 28.89 -5.11 0.99
N GLN A 74 27.95 -4.34 0.46
CA GLN A 74 28.24 -3.39 -0.60
C GLN A 74 29.15 -2.32 0.01
N GLU A 75 30.45 -2.41 -0.30
CA GLU A 75 31.46 -1.44 0.11
C GLU A 75 31.01 -0.05 -0.35
N ASN A 76 30.63 0.76 0.63
CA ASN A 76 30.18 2.12 0.46
C ASN A 76 31.39 2.98 0.07
N ARG A 77 31.62 3.11 -1.24
CA ARG A 77 32.65 3.97 -1.81
C ARG A 77 32.22 5.44 -1.72
N ILE A 78 32.35 6.03 -0.53
CA ILE A 78 32.40 7.50 -0.39
C ILE A 78 33.83 7.88 -0.04
N ASP A 79 34.67 7.90 -1.07
CA ASP A 79 35.95 8.61 -1.07
C ASP A 79 36.17 9.16 -2.48
N ARG A 80 35.78 10.43 -2.67
CA ARG A 80 36.10 11.39 -3.75
C ARG A 80 34.95 12.41 -3.82
N ILE A 81 35.11 13.73 -3.71
CA ILE A 81 36.23 14.68 -3.80
C ILE A 81 35.81 15.91 -2.98
#